data_AF-A0AAW5MU38-F1
#
_entry.id   AF-A0AAW5MU38-F1
#
_cell.length_a   1.000
_cell.length_b   1.000
_cell.length_c   1.000
_cell.angle_alpha   90.00
_cell.angle_beta   90.00
_cell.angle_gamma   90.00
#
_symmetry.space_group_name_H-M   'P 1'
#
loop_
_entity.id
_entity.type
_entity.pdbx_description
1 polymer ?
#
loop_
_entity_poly.entity_id
_entity_poly.type
_entity_poly.pdbx_seq_one_letter_code
_entity_poly.pdbx_strand_id
1 'polypeptide(L)' 'MSEKTFLVEIGTEELPPKALRSLAESFAANFTAELDNAGLAHGTVQWFA' A
#
# COMPACT_ATOMS: atom_id res chain seq x y z
N MET A 1 -19.84 10.51 -9.48
CA MET A 1 -19.42 9.14 -9.13
C MET A 1 -19.00 9.14 -7.67
N SER A 2 -19.33 8.10 -6.91
CA SER A 2 -18.79 7.93 -5.56
C SER A 2 -17.40 7.30 -5.69
N GLU A 3 -16.36 7.97 -5.19
CA GLU A 3 -15.03 7.39 -5.12
C GLU A 3 -15.00 6.32 -4.03
N LYS A 4 -14.47 5.14 -4.35
CA LYS A 4 -14.33 4.04 -3.41
C LYS A 4 -12.86 3.92 -3.02
N THR A 5 -12.59 4.07 -1.73
CA THR A 5 -11.26 3.82 -1.17
C THR A 5 -11.04 2.33 -0.97
N PHE A 6 -9.92 1.83 -1.46
CA PHE A 6 -9.43 0.49 -1.14
C PHE A 6 -8.46 0.61 0.04
N LEU A 7 -8.78 -0.04 1.16
CA LEU A 7 -7.98 -0.02 2.38
C LEU A 7 -7.40 -1.41 2.64
N VAL A 8 -6.11 -1.48 2.96
CA VAL A 8 -5.39 -2.69 3.34
C VAL A 8 -4.76 -2.47 4.70
N GLU A 9 -5.01 -3.38 5.64
CA GLU A 9 -4.42 -3.38 6.97
C GLU A 9 -3.52 -4.61 7.11
N ILE A 10 -2.29 -4.40 7.61
CA ILE A 10 -1.31 -5.46 7.81
C ILE A 10 -0.96 -5.50 9.30
N GLY A 11 -1.24 -6.63 9.95
CA GLY A 11 -0.80 -6.87 11.32
C GLY A 11 0.72 -7.06 11.37
N THR A 12 1.38 -6.35 12.28
CA THR A 12 2.86 -6.31 12.36
C THR A 12 3.41 -6.64 13.75
N GLU A 13 2.63 -7.36 14.57
CA GLU A 13 2.93 -7.64 15.99
C GLU A 13 4.30 -8.27 16.24
N GLU A 14 4.78 -9.11 15.30
CA GLU A 14 6.05 -9.83 15.40
C GLU A 14 7.21 -9.12 14.67
N LEU A 15 6.94 -7.99 13.99
CA LEU A 15 7.95 -7.29 13.22
C LEU A 15 8.76 -6.31 14.09
N PRO A 16 10.09 -6.24 13.92
CA PRO A 16 10.88 -5.18 14.54
C PRO A 16 10.38 -3.78 14.09
N PRO A 17 10.35 -2.76 14.96
CA PRO A 17 9.86 -1.43 14.60
C PRO A 17 10.52 -0.81 13.36
N LYS A 18 11.80 -1.13 13.12
CA LYS A 18 12.56 -0.65 11.95
C LYS A 18 12.10 -1.29 10.63
N ALA A 19 11.48 -2.48 10.67
CA ALA A 19 11.01 -3.19 9.48
C ALA A 19 9.65 -2.65 8.98
N LEU A 20 8.86 -2.02 9.87
CA LEU A 20 7.51 -1.51 9.54
C LEU A 20 7.53 -0.53 8.37
N ARG A 21 8.43 0.47 8.44
CA ARG A 21 8.56 1.47 7.39
C ARG A 21 8.96 0.86 6.06
N SER A 22 9.96 -0.03 6.07
CA SER A 22 10.43 -0.69 4.86
C SER A 22 9.32 -1.55 4.22
N LEU A 23 8.52 -2.23 5.04
CA LEU A 23 7.37 -3.00 4.58
C LEU A 23 6.32 -2.09 3.93
N ALA A 24 5.93 -1.00 4.61
CA ALA A 24 4.92 -0.07 4.13
C ALA A 24 5.33 0.61 2.81
N GLU A 25 6.56 1.12 2.74
CA GLU A 25 7.11 1.77 1.53
C GLU A 25 7.20 0.77 0.36
N SER A 26 7.71 -0.45 0.61
CA SER A 26 7.85 -1.47 -0.43
C SER A 26 6.48 -1.98 -0.91
N PHE A 27 5.53 -2.17 0.00
CA PHE A 27 4.17 -2.58 -0.34
C PHE A 27 3.48 -1.52 -1.21
N ALA A 28 3.52 -0.25 -0.80
CA ALA A 28 2.93 0.85 -1.57
C ALA A 28 3.55 0.99 -2.97
N ALA A 29 4.88 0.89 -3.07
CA ALA A 29 5.58 0.98 -4.36
C ALA A 29 5.21 -0.17 -5.30
N ASN A 30 5.29 -1.42 -4.81
CA ASN A 30 4.98 -2.60 -5.63
C ASN A 30 3.48 -2.65 -6.00
N PHE A 31 2.59 -2.33 -5.06
CA PHE A 31 1.16 -2.34 -5.33
C PHE A 31 0.77 -1.29 -6.39
N THR A 32 1.36 -0.10 -6.32
CA THR A 32 1.19 0.94 -7.36
C THR A 32 1.66 0.44 -8.72
N ALA A 33 2.87 -0.12 -8.79
CA ALA A 33 3.41 -0.67 -10.04
C ALA A 33 2.53 -1.78 -10.63
N GLU A 34 1.95 -2.64 -9.79
CA GLU A 34 1.05 -3.71 -10.25
C GLU A 34 -0.31 -3.17 -10.72
N LEU A 35 -0.84 -2.11 -10.10
CA LEU A 35 -2.05 -1.43 -10.61
C LEU A 35 -1.79 -0.80 -11.98
N ASP A 36 -0.64 -0.14 -12.14
CA ASP A 36 -0.19 0.42 -13.42
C ASP A 36 -0.03 -0.67 -14.49
N ASN A 37 0.65 -1.78 -14.16
CA ASN A 37 0.86 -2.92 -15.05
C ASN A 37 -0.47 -3.57 -15.49
N ALA A 38 -1.46 -3.60 -14.59
CA ALA A 38 -2.80 -4.11 -14.88
C ALA A 38 -3.66 -3.12 -15.67
N GLY A 39 -3.20 -1.89 -15.90
CA GLY A 39 -3.95 -0.83 -16.56
C GLY A 39 -5.17 -0.35 -15.75
N LEU A 40 -5.14 -0.51 -14.44
CA LEU A 40 -6.23 -0.11 -13.55
C LEU A 40 -6.05 1.35 -13.12
N ALA A 41 -6.98 2.21 -13.53
CA ALA A 41 -6.98 3.60 -13.07
C ALA A 41 -7.16 3.65 -11.53
N HIS A 42 -6.24 4.32 -10.86
CA HIS A 42 -6.28 4.50 -9.41
C HIS A 42 -5.94 5.95 -9.02
N GLY A 43 -6.37 6.34 -7.81
CA GLY A 43 -5.99 7.61 -7.22
C GLY A 43 -4.62 7.55 -6.55
N THR A 44 -4.34 8.51 -5.68
CA THR A 44 -3.11 8.54 -4.89
C THR A 44 -3.03 7.33 -3.95
N VAL A 45 -1.91 6.61 -3.99
CA VAL A 45 -1.59 5.56 -3.01
C VAL A 45 -0.86 6.19 -1.82
N GLN A 46 -1.36 5.96 -0.61
CA GLN A 46 -0.79 6.46 0.64
C GLN A 46 -0.55 5.30 1.60
N TRP A 47 0.53 5.37 2.37
CA TRP A 47 0.85 4.41 3.42
C TRP A 47 1.01 5.11 4.76
N PHE A 48 0.76 4.35 5.84
CA PHE A 48 0.85 4.79 7.22
C PHE A 48 1.62 3.72 8.02
N ALA A 49 2.48 4.14 8.94
CA ALA A 49 3.23 3.26 9.84
C ALA A 49 3.28 3.85 11.25
#